data_AF-A0A8D8VM69-F1
#
_entry.id   AF-A0A8D8VM69-F1
#
_cell.length_a   1.000
_cell.length_b   1.000
_cell.length_c   1.000
_cell.angle_alpha   90.00
_cell.angle_beta   90.00
_cell.angle_gamma   90.00
#
_symmetry.space_group_name_H-M   'P 1'
#
loop_
_entity.id
_entity.type
_entity.pdbx_description
1 polymer ?
#
loop_
_entity_poly.entity_id
_entity_poly.type
_entity_poly.pdbx_seq_one_letter_code
_entity_poly.pdbx_strand_id
1 'polypeptide(L)'
;MENKRHRCVFYRCVKQTKTFKYLGSCITEDGKTTSDVRQRIGQAKAAFHKKKTLFCSNNMNIELRKQLIKSLVWSVALYGAETWTVSKNDKKRIEVFEMWCWRTIRRG
;
A
#
# COMPACT_ATOMS: atom_id res chain seq x y z
N MET A 1 -26.87 -28.23 -3.99
CA MET A 1 -27.38 -27.68 -2.71
C MET A 1 -26.27 -26.82 -2.13
N GLU A 2 -26.33 -25.49 -2.34
CA GLU A 2 -25.22 -24.58 -2.03
C GLU A 2 -25.51 -23.85 -0.72
N ASN A 3 -24.84 -24.28 0.34
CA ASN A 3 -25.05 -23.83 1.72
C ASN A 3 -24.41 -22.46 1.93
N LYS A 4 -25.13 -21.39 1.57
CA LYS A 4 -24.72 -20.01 1.89
C LYS A 4 -25.00 -19.74 3.37
N ARG A 5 -23.96 -19.77 4.20
CA ARG A 5 -24.05 -19.32 5.61
C ARG A 5 -24.35 -17.83 5.67
N HIS A 6 -25.63 -17.47 5.72
CA HIS A 6 -26.06 -16.10 6.00
C HIS A 6 -25.70 -15.76 7.46
N ARG A 7 -24.71 -14.89 7.65
CA ARG A 7 -24.38 -14.33 8.96
C ARG A 7 -25.27 -13.11 9.21
N CYS A 8 -26.29 -13.27 10.06
CA CYS A 8 -27.16 -12.18 10.50
C CYS A 8 -26.44 -11.37 11.59
N VAL A 9 -26.47 -10.04 11.48
CA VAL A 9 -26.02 -9.12 12.53
C VAL A 9 -27.17 -8.13 12.74
N PHE A 10 -27.67 -8.00 13.98
CA PHE A 10 -28.77 -7.10 14.36
C PHE A 10 -29.95 -7.08 13.34
N TYR A 11 -30.62 -8.22 13.19
CA TYR A 11 -31.92 -8.37 12.51
C TYR A 11 -31.94 -8.09 10.98
N ARG A 12 -30.78 -7.97 10.32
CA ARG A 12 -30.68 -7.84 8.85
C ARG A 12 -29.77 -8.89 8.22
N CYS A 13 -30.19 -9.37 7.05
CA CYS A 13 -29.42 -10.28 6.20
C CYS A 13 -28.33 -9.48 5.46
N VAL A 14 -27.07 -9.65 5.86
CA VAL A 14 -25.93 -9.01 5.20
C VAL A 14 -25.53 -9.86 4.00
N LYS A 15 -25.46 -9.25 2.81
CA LYS A 15 -24.97 -9.92 1.60
C LYS A 15 -23.45 -10.06 1.66
N GLN A 16 -22.95 -11.29 1.48
CA GLN A 16 -21.51 -11.53 1.37
C GLN A 16 -20.99 -10.96 0.05
N THR A 17 -19.92 -10.17 0.12
CA THR A 17 -19.19 -9.66 -1.04
C THR A 17 -17.79 -10.26 -1.08
N LYS A 18 -17.28 -10.51 -2.29
CA LYS A 18 -15.92 -11.04 -2.49
C LYS A 18 -14.83 -10.04 -2.10
N THR A 19 -15.13 -8.74 -2.24
CA THR A 19 -14.22 -7.64 -1.90
C THR A 19 -14.99 -6.54 -1.20
N PHE A 20 -14.43 -6.03 -0.11
CA PHE A 20 -14.98 -4.93 0.68
C PHE A 20 -13.91 -3.86 0.90
N LYS A 21 -14.26 -2.59 0.67
CA LYS A 21 -13.37 -1.46 0.98
C LYS A 21 -13.71 -0.93 2.35
N TYR A 22 -12.75 -0.96 3.27
CA TYR A 22 -12.88 -0.45 4.62
C TYR A 22 -11.74 0.52 4.92
N LEU A 23 -12.06 1.78 5.27
CA LEU A 23 -11.07 2.81 5.60
C LEU A 23 -9.92 2.95 4.58
N GLY A 24 -10.25 2.75 3.30
CA GLY A 24 -9.30 2.80 2.19
C GLY A 24 -8.49 1.53 1.94
N SER A 25 -8.60 0.51 2.82
CA SER A 25 -8.00 -0.81 2.61
C SER A 25 -8.97 -1.80 1.95
N CYS A 26 -8.45 -2.64 1.07
CA CYS A 26 -9.24 -3.66 0.37
C CYS A 26 -9.16 -5.01 1.08
N ILE A 27 -10.27 -5.43 1.68
CA ILE A 27 -10.43 -6.73 2.32
C ILE A 27 -11.00 -7.70 1.29
N THR A 28 -10.35 -8.84 1.10
CA THR A 28 -10.78 -9.91 0.19
C THR A 28 -11.27 -11.11 0.97
N GLU A 29 -12.18 -11.89 0.37
CA GLU A 29 -12.71 -13.14 0.94
C GLU A 29 -11.61 -14.14 1.32
N ASP A 30 -10.55 -14.22 0.51
CA ASP A 30 -9.37 -15.07 0.75
C ASP A 30 -8.52 -14.62 1.96
N GLY A 31 -8.81 -13.46 2.57
CA GLY A 31 -7.98 -12.84 3.61
C GLY A 31 -6.60 -12.37 3.11
N LYS A 32 -6.35 -12.44 1.80
CA LYS A 32 -5.06 -12.05 1.21
C LYS A 32 -4.94 -10.53 1.15
N THR A 33 -3.74 -10.05 1.47
CA THR A 33 -3.46 -8.62 1.51
C THR A 33 -2.78 -8.09 0.25
N THR A 34 -2.55 -8.93 -0.76
CA THR A 34 -1.85 -8.56 -2.00
C THR A 34 -2.49 -7.39 -2.75
N SER A 35 -3.83 -7.29 -2.75
CA SER A 35 -4.55 -6.16 -3.36
C SER A 35 -4.26 -4.86 -2.61
N ASP A 36 -4.27 -4.90 -1.28
CA ASP A 36 -3.99 -3.73 -0.44
C ASP A 36 -2.55 -3.25 -0.59
N VAL A 37 -1.58 -4.18 -0.56
CA VAL A 37 -0.15 -3.86 -0.80
C VAL A 37 0.04 -3.17 -2.15
N ARG A 38 -0.58 -3.70 -3.21
CA ARG A 38 -0.52 -3.10 -4.56
C ARG A 38 -1.13 -1.70 -4.58
N GLN A 39 -2.27 -1.51 -3.91
CA GLN A 39 -2.94 -0.22 -3.83
C GLN A 39 -2.08 0.80 -3.08
N ARG A 40 -1.50 0.44 -1.93
CA ARG A 40 -0.61 1.34 -1.15
C ARG A 40 0.66 1.69 -1.90
N ILE A 41 1.29 0.74 -2.60
CA ILE A 41 2.43 1.02 -3.48
C ILE A 41 2.03 2.03 -4.57
N GLY A 42 0.84 1.86 -5.18
CA GLY A 42 0.32 2.81 -6.18
C GLY A 42 0.14 4.22 -5.60
N GLN A 43 -0.46 4.33 -4.41
CA GLN A 43 -0.63 5.60 -3.69
C GLN A 43 0.72 6.24 -3.33
N ALA A 44 1.67 5.45 -2.86
CA ALA A 44 3.00 5.93 -2.51
C ALA A 44 3.77 6.43 -3.74
N LYS A 45 3.66 5.75 -4.89
CA LYS A 45 4.20 6.24 -6.16
C LYS A 45 3.55 7.55 -6.57
N ALA A 46 2.23 7.69 -6.45
CA ALA A 46 1.54 8.95 -6.75
C ALA A 46 2.01 10.09 -5.83
N ALA A 47 2.19 9.82 -4.52
CA ALA A 47 2.74 10.78 -3.56
C ALA A 47 4.19 11.17 -3.90
N PHE A 48 5.01 10.19 -4.32
CA PHE A 48 6.36 10.44 -4.81
C PHE A 48 6.34 11.40 -6.01
N HIS A 49 5.52 11.10 -7.01
CA HIS A 49 5.42 11.92 -8.22
C HIS A 49 4.93 13.34 -7.95
N LYS A 50 3.95 13.50 -7.04
CA LYS A 50 3.43 14.83 -6.65
C LYS A 50 4.51 15.73 -6.05
N LYS A 51 5.52 15.16 -5.40
CA LYS A 51 6.65 15.88 -4.78
C LYS A 51 7.99 15.57 -5.47
N LYS A 52 7.96 15.16 -6.74
CA LYS A 52 9.16 14.73 -7.48
C LYS A 52 10.24 15.81 -7.49
N THR A 53 9.87 17.07 -7.67
CA THR A 53 10.81 18.21 -7.66
C THR A 53 11.56 18.33 -6.34
N LEU A 54 10.91 18.03 -5.21
CA LEU A 54 11.55 17.99 -3.89
C LEU A 54 12.52 16.81 -3.78
N PHE A 55 12.12 15.62 -4.25
CA PHE A 55 12.93 14.41 -4.11
C PHE A 55 14.08 14.30 -5.12
N CYS A 56 13.98 15.02 -6.23
CA CYS A 56 14.91 15.00 -7.36
C CYS A 56 15.51 16.39 -7.61
N SER A 57 15.67 17.20 -6.55
CA SER A 57 16.37 18.47 -6.67
C SER A 57 17.85 18.28 -6.36
N ASN A 58 18.70 18.76 -7.27
CA ASN A 58 20.15 18.74 -7.11
C ASN A 58 20.64 19.67 -5.98
N ASN A 59 19.81 20.62 -5.54
CA ASN A 59 20.15 21.60 -4.52
C ASN A 59 20.05 21.05 -3.08
N MET A 60 19.56 19.82 -2.89
CA MET A 60 19.40 19.20 -1.57
C MET A 60 20.32 18.02 -1.36
N ASN A 61 20.86 17.93 -0.13
CA ASN A 61 21.62 16.78 0.32
C ASN A 61 20.80 15.49 0.14
N ILE A 62 21.44 14.46 -0.41
CA ILE A 62 20.83 13.15 -0.65
C ILE A 62 20.30 12.52 0.65
N GLU A 63 20.97 12.77 1.78
CA GLU A 63 20.54 12.19 3.07
C GLU A 63 19.21 12.78 3.54
N LEU A 64 19.03 14.09 3.37
CA LEU A 64 17.76 14.77 3.65
C LEU A 64 16.65 14.25 2.73
N ARG A 65 16.94 14.04 1.44
CA ARG A 65 15.98 13.46 0.49
C ARG A 65 15.53 12.06 0.92
N LYS A 66 16.44 11.21 1.41
CA LYS A 66 16.11 9.88 1.95
C LYS A 66 15.19 9.99 3.18
N GLN A 67 15.50 10.89 4.11
CA GLN A 67 14.67 11.12 5.30
C GLN A 67 13.25 11.56 4.92
N LEU A 68 13.12 12.48 3.95
CA LEU A 68 11.82 12.95 3.45
C LEU A 68 11.00 11.83 2.79
N ILE A 69 11.65 10.93 2.05
CA ILE A 69 10.96 9.78 1.44
C ILE A 69 10.53 8.78 2.51
N LYS A 70 11.37 8.55 3.52
CA LYS A 70 11.03 7.71 4.68
C LYS A 70 9.82 8.26 5.45
N SER A 71 9.70 9.58 5.60
CA SER A 71 8.58 10.19 6.33
C SER A 71 7.30 10.33 5.49
N LEU A 72 7.40 10.66 4.20
CA LEU A 72 6.25 11.01 3.37
C LEU A 72 5.76 9.89 2.45
N VAL A 73 6.68 9.09 1.91
CA VAL A 73 6.35 8.08 0.89
C VAL A 73 6.17 6.72 1.55
N TRP A 74 7.09 6.35 2.45
CA TRP A 74 7.01 5.09 3.19
C TRP A 74 5.84 5.04 4.17
N SER A 75 5.46 6.16 4.79
CA SER A 75 4.26 6.24 5.63
C SER A 75 2.98 5.90 4.85
N VAL A 76 2.89 6.33 3.59
CA VAL A 76 1.77 5.99 2.70
C VAL A 76 1.85 4.53 2.26
N ALA A 77 3.04 4.04 1.93
CA ALA A 77 3.26 2.67 1.47
C ALA A 77 2.96 1.62 2.56
N LEU A 78 3.25 1.93 3.82
CA LEU A 78 3.09 1.02 4.97
C LEU A 78 1.80 1.26 5.76
N TYR A 79 0.92 2.14 5.29
CA TYR A 79 -0.35 2.35 5.96
C TYR A 79 -1.18 1.06 5.97
N GLY A 80 -1.54 0.60 7.17
CA GLY A 80 -2.27 -0.65 7.37
C GLY A 80 -1.40 -1.91 7.39
N ALA A 81 -0.07 -1.78 7.34
CA ALA A 81 0.85 -2.93 7.31
C ALA A 81 0.74 -3.85 8.54
N GLU A 82 0.29 -3.32 9.69
CA GLU A 82 0.01 -4.09 10.92
C GLU A 82 -1.06 -5.18 10.70
N THR A 83 -1.96 -4.97 9.74
CA THR A 83 -3.04 -5.89 9.40
C THR A 83 -2.72 -6.79 8.21
N TRP A 84 -1.52 -6.64 7.62
CA TRP A 84 -1.15 -7.37 6.42
C TRP A 84 -0.65 -8.77 6.73
N THR A 85 -1.25 -9.76 6.09
CA THR A 85 -0.67 -11.10 6.02
C THR A 85 0.33 -11.13 4.86
N VAL A 86 1.57 -10.72 5.13
CA VAL A 86 2.60 -10.51 4.10
C VAL A 86 3.09 -11.84 3.53
N SER A 87 2.78 -12.10 2.26
CA SER A 87 3.37 -13.23 1.52
C SER A 87 4.79 -12.92 1.04
N LYS A 88 5.57 -13.96 0.69
CA LYS A 88 6.90 -13.80 0.05
C LYS A 88 6.83 -12.91 -1.21
N ASN A 89 5.75 -13.03 -1.97
CA ASN A 89 5.55 -12.25 -3.19
C ASN A 89 5.22 -10.77 -2.89
N ASP A 90 4.57 -10.49 -1.76
CA ASP A 90 4.26 -9.13 -1.35
C ASP A 90 5.49 -8.42 -0.79
N LYS A 91 6.31 -9.13 -0.01
CA LYS A 91 7.64 -8.63 0.41
C LYS A 91 8.49 -8.24 -0.80
N LYS A 92 8.57 -9.11 -1.82
CA LYS A 92 9.30 -8.82 -3.06
C LYS A 92 8.78 -7.57 -3.78
N ARG A 93 7.47 -7.29 -3.74
CA ARG A 93 6.89 -6.06 -4.34
C ARG A 93 7.33 -4.81 -3.58
N ILE A 94 7.39 -4.88 -2.26
CA ILE A 94 7.85 -3.78 -1.41
C ILE A 94 9.34 -3.51 -1.66
N GLU A 95 10.17 -4.57 -1.75
CA GLU A 95 11.60 -4.44 -2.10
C GLU A 95 11.80 -3.82 -3.50
N VAL A 96 11.01 -4.25 -4.50
CA VAL A 96 11.05 -3.64 -5.84
C VAL A 96 10.65 -2.16 -5.80
N PHE A 97 9.66 -1.81 -4.99
CA PHE A 97 9.24 -0.42 -4.80
C PHE A 97 10.34 0.42 -4.13
N GLU A 98 10.99 -0.12 -3.10
CA GLU A 98 12.12 0.52 -2.43
C GLU A 98 13.26 0.80 -3.40
N MET A 99 13.68 -0.22 -4.17
CA MET A 99 14.73 -0.08 -5.18
C MET A 99 14.39 0.96 -6.25
N TRP A 100 13.11 1.04 -6.64
CA TRP A 100 12.63 2.07 -7.55
C TRP A 100 12.77 3.49 -6.95
N CYS A 101 12.45 3.69 -5.67
CA CYS A 101 12.62 4.97 -4.99
C CYS A 101 14.10 5.41 -4.98
N TRP A 102 15.01 4.53 -4.54
CA TRP A 102 16.43 4.84 -4.45
C TRP A 102 17.07 5.14 -5.81
N ARG A 103 16.70 4.37 -6.84
CA ARG A 103 17.16 4.62 -8.22
C ARG A 103 16.66 5.96 -8.77
N THR A 104 15.48 6.40 -8.38
CA THR A 104 14.88 7.63 -8.90
C THR A 104 15.54 8.87 -8.29
N ILE A 105 15.81 8.87 -6.99
CA ILE A 105 16.47 10.00 -6.31
C ILE A 105 17.90 10.20 -6.83
N ARG A 106 18.62 9.12 -7.12
CA ARG A 106 19.99 9.20 -7.63
C ARG A 106 20.07 9.73 -9.07
N ARG A 107 18.99 9.63 -9.84
CA ARG A 107 18.91 10.12 -11.22
C ARG A 107 18.52 11.60 -11.33
N GLY A 108 17.99 12.16 -10.25
CA GLY A 108 17.46 13.52 -10.19
C GLY A 108 18.38 14.47 -9.43
#